data_AF-R9WN12-F1
#
_entry.id   AF-R9WN12-F1
#
_cell.length_a   1.000
_cell.length_b   1.000
_cell.length_c   1.000
_cell.angle_alpha   90.00
_cell.angle_beta   90.00
_cell.angle_gamma   90.00
#
_symmetry.space_group_name_H-M   'P 1'
#
loop_
_entity.id
_entity.type
_entity.pdbx_description
1 polymer ?
#
loop_
_entity_poly.entity_id
_entity_poly.type
_entity_poly.pdbx_seq_one_letter_code
_entity_poly.pdbx_strand_id
1 'polypeptide(L)'
;MAEERLYTINEIIREAGIARSTFDKFAEANNLRPVKTEKRGKKFYSLKDKEFVVSHYVSGKGKEEKEKFTNHKAERHDEIVELLREQVQQLKKANEQLVHDNDILTDQLKVKDDQIAAAHQLADQAQKLHLGLEKQVKALTGDTNKPVVDGESSDITNSSIDQQTPADGPTDQKKATRKPWWHIF
;
A
#
# COMPACT_ATOMS: atom_id res chain seq x y z
N MET A 1 38.80 -34.15 -52.87
CA MET A 1 37.41 -33.65 -52.76
C MET A 1 37.32 -32.91 -51.44
N ALA A 2 37.14 -31.58 -51.46
CA ALA A 2 37.07 -30.81 -50.22
C ALA A 2 35.69 -31.03 -49.60
N GLU A 3 35.64 -31.60 -48.40
CA GLU A 3 34.39 -31.68 -47.63
C GLU A 3 33.95 -30.26 -47.29
N GLU A 4 32.85 -29.81 -47.88
CA GLU A 4 32.25 -28.53 -47.52
C GLU A 4 31.80 -28.59 -46.06
N ARG A 5 32.47 -27.81 -45.20
CA ARG A 5 32.09 -27.69 -43.80
C ARG A 5 30.70 -27.05 -43.71
N LEU A 6 29.79 -27.77 -43.07
CA LEU A 6 28.42 -27.34 -42.82
C LEU A 6 28.31 -26.78 -41.41
N TYR A 7 27.61 -25.66 -41.28
CA TYR A 7 27.47 -24.93 -40.03
C TYR A 7 26.02 -24.93 -39.55
N THR A 8 25.84 -25.05 -38.25
CA THR A 8 24.52 -24.93 -37.62
C THR A 8 24.20 -23.47 -37.32
N ILE A 9 22.90 -23.15 -37.21
CA ILE A 9 22.44 -21.81 -36.80
C ILE A 9 23.14 -21.35 -35.51
N ASN A 10 23.30 -22.25 -34.54
CA ASN A 10 23.90 -21.94 -33.25
C ASN A 10 25.39 -21.54 -33.32
N GLU A 11 26.11 -22.00 -34.34
CA GLU A 11 27.50 -21.61 -34.58
C GLU A 11 27.56 -20.24 -35.25
N ILE A 12 26.70 -20.02 -36.25
CA ILE A 12 26.63 -18.75 -36.98
C ILE A 12 26.21 -17.61 -36.05
N ILE A 13 25.17 -17.79 -35.23
CA ILE A 13 24.70 -16.74 -34.32
C ILE A 13 25.71 -16.40 -33.22
N ARG A 14 26.54 -17.37 -32.81
CA ARG A 14 27.57 -17.17 -31.79
C ARG A 14 28.72 -16.33 -32.33
N GLU A 15 29.12 -16.61 -33.57
CA GLU A 15 30.20 -15.90 -34.25
C GLU A 15 29.75 -14.52 -34.73
N ALA A 16 28.50 -14.39 -35.19
CA ALA A 16 27.90 -13.12 -35.56
C ALA A 16 27.39 -12.30 -34.36
N GLY A 17 27.34 -12.87 -33.15
CA GLY A 17 26.84 -12.21 -31.93
C GLY A 17 25.41 -11.69 -32.08
N ILE A 18 24.49 -12.51 -32.60
CA ILE A 18 23.08 -12.15 -32.84
C ILE A 18 22.15 -13.13 -32.12
N ALA A 19 20.91 -12.69 -31.87
CA ALA A 19 19.85 -13.60 -31.43
C ALA A 19 19.36 -14.48 -32.58
N ARG A 20 18.81 -15.66 -32.26
CA ARG A 20 18.26 -16.58 -33.26
C ARG A 20 17.13 -15.97 -34.08
N SER A 21 16.26 -15.18 -33.46
CA SER A 21 15.18 -14.46 -34.15
C SER A 21 15.69 -13.46 -35.19
N THR A 22 16.83 -12.80 -34.91
CA THR A 22 17.49 -11.90 -35.85
C THR A 22 18.05 -12.66 -37.05
N PHE A 23 18.64 -13.84 -36.79
CA PHE A 23 19.11 -14.72 -37.86
C PHE A 23 17.97 -15.22 -38.75
N ASP A 24 16.85 -15.65 -38.17
CA ASP A 24 15.70 -16.15 -38.94
C ASP A 24 15.15 -15.06 -39.88
N LYS A 25 15.00 -13.82 -39.40
CA LYS A 25 14.62 -12.67 -40.24
C LYS A 25 15.63 -12.38 -41.35
N PHE A 26 16.91 -12.46 -41.04
CA PHE A 26 17.97 -12.24 -42.04
C PHE A 26 17.96 -13.32 -43.11
N ALA A 27 17.72 -14.58 -42.71
CA ALA A 27 17.63 -15.70 -43.62
C ALA A 27 16.40 -15.59 -44.54
N GLU A 28 15.26 -15.14 -44.02
CA GLU A 28 14.07 -14.85 -44.83
C GLU A 28 14.31 -13.71 -45.83
N ALA A 29 14.86 -12.58 -45.37
CA ALA A 29 15.10 -11.40 -46.20
C ALA A 29 16.12 -11.65 -47.33
N ASN A 30 17.15 -12.46 -47.06
CA ASN A 30 18.21 -12.78 -48.02
C ASN A 30 18.03 -14.12 -48.72
N ASN A 31 16.87 -14.77 -48.56
CA ASN A 31 16.56 -16.08 -49.14
C ASN A 31 17.60 -17.18 -48.83
N LEU A 32 18.22 -17.15 -47.64
CA LEU A 32 19.19 -18.16 -47.22
C LEU A 32 18.47 -19.48 -46.93
N ARG A 33 18.76 -20.50 -47.75
CA ARG A 33 18.19 -21.84 -47.60
C ARG A 33 19.22 -22.80 -47.01
N PRO A 34 18.83 -23.66 -46.08
CA PRO A 34 19.74 -24.67 -45.54
C PRO A 34 20.13 -25.68 -46.63
N VAL A 35 21.43 -25.95 -46.75
CA VAL A 35 22.01 -26.93 -47.68
C VAL A 35 21.58 -28.34 -47.33
N LYS A 36 21.48 -28.63 -46.03
CA LYS A 36 21.05 -29.94 -45.52
C LYS A 36 20.07 -29.74 -44.38
N THR A 37 18.97 -30.50 -44.43
CA THR A 37 18.02 -30.60 -43.32
C THR A 37 17.98 -32.05 -42.85
N GLU A 38 18.34 -32.29 -41.59
CA GLU A 38 18.28 -33.63 -40.99
C GLU A 38 16.86 -33.99 -40.53
N LYS A 39 16.63 -35.29 -40.27
CA LYS A 39 15.33 -35.86 -39.82
C LYS A 39 14.75 -35.23 -38.53
N ARG A 40 15.53 -34.44 -37.78
CA ARG A 40 15.08 -33.71 -36.58
C ARG A 40 14.89 -32.19 -36.82
N GLY A 41 14.82 -31.74 -38.07
CA GLY A 41 14.65 -30.33 -38.40
C GLY A 41 15.89 -29.46 -38.14
N LYS A 42 17.05 -30.09 -37.90
CA LYS A 42 18.32 -29.37 -37.83
C LYS A 42 18.71 -28.88 -39.22
N LYS A 43 18.82 -27.57 -39.34
CA LYS A 43 19.19 -26.84 -40.56
C LYS A 43 20.70 -26.59 -40.56
N PHE A 44 21.35 -26.96 -41.65
CA PHE A 44 22.77 -26.73 -41.89
C PHE A 44 22.96 -25.77 -43.06
N TYR A 45 23.90 -24.85 -42.92
CA TYR A 45 24.20 -23.79 -43.86
C TYR A 45 25.65 -23.92 -44.36
N SER A 46 25.92 -23.39 -45.54
CA SER A 46 27.25 -23.42 -46.12
C SER A 46 28.20 -22.44 -45.42
N LEU A 47 29.50 -22.60 -45.66
CA LEU A 47 30.50 -21.61 -45.22
C LEU A 47 30.20 -20.22 -45.81
N LYS A 48 29.73 -20.14 -47.06
CA LYS A 48 29.39 -18.87 -47.71
C LYS A 48 28.26 -18.14 -46.99
N ASP A 49 27.22 -18.87 -46.59
CA ASP A 49 26.08 -18.31 -45.85
C ASP A 49 26.53 -17.81 -44.47
N LYS A 50 27.40 -18.57 -43.81
CA LYS A 50 27.99 -18.17 -42.52
C LYS A 50 28.79 -16.88 -42.66
N GLU A 51 29.72 -16.81 -43.61
CA GLU A 51 30.54 -15.62 -43.85
C GLU A 51 29.69 -14.41 -44.25
N PHE A 52 28.61 -14.62 -44.99
CA PHE A 52 27.68 -13.56 -45.37
C PHE A 52 26.95 -12.97 -44.16
N VAL A 53 26.46 -13.82 -43.25
CA VAL A 53 25.81 -13.38 -42.00
C VAL A 53 26.81 -12.69 -41.08
N VAL A 54 27.99 -13.27 -40.90
CA VAL A 54 29.04 -12.71 -40.03
C VAL A 54 29.50 -11.36 -40.57
N SER A 55 29.79 -11.25 -41.87
CA SER A 55 30.20 -9.97 -42.47
C SER A 55 29.12 -8.89 -42.37
N HIS A 56 27.84 -9.24 -42.51
CA HIS A 56 26.73 -8.29 -42.36
C HIS A 56 26.60 -7.72 -40.94
N TYR A 57 26.77 -8.55 -39.91
CA TYR A 57 26.53 -8.18 -38.51
C TYR A 57 27.78 -7.81 -37.69
N VAL A 58 28.98 -8.17 -38.16
CA VAL A 58 30.26 -7.85 -37.51
C VAL A 58 30.95 -6.66 -38.19
N SER A 59 30.92 -6.59 -39.52
CA SER A 59 31.60 -5.54 -40.30
C SER A 59 30.67 -4.61 -41.08
N GLY A 60 29.40 -4.98 -41.26
CA GLY A 60 28.43 -4.26 -42.09
C GLY A 60 27.39 -3.44 -41.31
N LYS A 61 26.37 -2.98 -42.02
CA LYS A 61 25.26 -2.14 -41.52
C LYS A 61 24.45 -2.77 -40.38
N GLY A 62 24.56 -4.10 -40.17
CA GLY A 62 23.91 -4.79 -39.06
C GLY A 62 24.46 -4.45 -37.67
N LYS A 63 25.60 -3.75 -37.58
CA LYS A 63 26.15 -3.25 -36.31
C LYS A 63 25.37 -2.06 -35.75
N GLU A 64 24.90 -1.15 -36.62
CA GLU A 64 24.08 0.01 -36.22
C GLU A 64 22.66 -0.42 -35.79
N GLU A 65 22.09 -1.44 -36.42
CA GLU A 65 20.78 -1.97 -36.01
C GLU A 65 20.84 -2.65 -34.64
N LYS A 66 21.98 -3.26 -34.26
CA LYS A 66 22.17 -3.82 -32.92
C LYS A 66 22.18 -2.76 -31.82
N GLU A 67 22.83 -1.62 -32.06
CA GLU A 67 22.94 -0.55 -31.06
C GLU A 67 21.61 0.17 -30.80
N LYS A 68 20.75 0.29 -31.82
CA LYS A 68 19.41 0.90 -31.67
C LYS A 68 18.50 0.14 -30.71
N PHE A 69 18.69 -1.17 -30.54
CA PHE A 69 17.89 -1.95 -29.60
C PHE A 69 18.50 -2.09 -28.20
N THR A 70 19.76 -1.72 -27.99
CA THR A 70 20.43 -1.83 -26.67
C THR A 70 20.39 -0.54 -25.86
N ASN A 71 20.37 0.64 -26.50
CA ASN A 71 20.44 1.91 -25.79
C ASN A 71 19.15 2.24 -25.01
N HIS A 72 17.99 1.81 -25.50
CA HIS A 72 16.70 2.05 -24.85
C HIS A 72 16.48 1.30 -23.52
N LYS A 73 17.38 0.38 -23.14
CA LYS A 73 17.28 -0.35 -21.87
C LYS A 73 17.99 0.40 -20.73
N ALA A 74 19.06 1.14 -21.02
CA ALA A 74 19.82 1.89 -20.03
C ALA A 74 19.08 3.19 -19.64
N GLU A 75 18.60 3.95 -20.62
CA GLU A 75 17.88 5.21 -20.40
C GLU A 75 16.61 5.01 -19.56
N ARG A 76 15.83 3.96 -19.84
CA ARG A 76 14.64 3.63 -19.04
C ARG A 76 14.96 3.19 -17.61
N HIS A 77 16.13 2.60 -17.38
CA HIS A 77 16.52 2.19 -16.04
C HIS A 77 16.85 3.42 -15.18
N ASP A 78 17.55 4.40 -15.75
CA ASP A 78 17.90 5.63 -15.04
C ASP A 78 16.67 6.49 -14.72
N GLU A 79 15.71 6.59 -15.65
CA GLU A 79 14.41 7.25 -15.40
C GLU A 79 13.62 6.57 -14.26
N ILE A 80 13.60 5.23 -14.22
CA ILE A 80 12.94 4.48 -13.16
C ILE A 80 13.65 4.69 -11.82
N VAL A 81 14.98 4.73 -11.81
CA VAL A 81 15.77 4.97 -10.61
C VAL A 81 15.54 6.38 -10.06
N GLU A 82 15.45 7.40 -10.92
CA GLU A 82 15.13 8.77 -10.51
C GLU A 82 13.70 8.87 -9.94
N LEU A 83 12.70 8.27 -10.60
CA LEU A 83 11.34 8.21 -10.07
C LEU A 83 11.27 7.51 -8.70
N LEU A 84 12.03 6.41 -8.51
CA LEU A 84 12.10 5.71 -7.24
C LEU A 84 12.76 6.57 -6.15
N ARG A 85 13.80 7.33 -6.51
CA ARG A 85 14.47 8.26 -5.58
C ARG A 85 13.52 9.37 -5.15
N GLU A 86 12.76 9.95 -6.08
CA GLU A 86 11.74 10.95 -5.78
C GLU A 86 10.66 10.39 -4.83
N GLN A 87 10.15 9.19 -5.10
CA GLN A 87 9.17 8.54 -4.22
C GLN A 87 9.74 8.29 -2.81
N VAL A 88 10.98 7.83 -2.70
CA VAL A 88 11.64 7.64 -1.40
C VAL A 88 11.82 8.96 -0.67
N GLN A 89 12.17 10.04 -1.36
CA GLN A 89 12.28 11.37 -0.75
C GLN A 89 10.93 11.91 -0.27
N GLN A 90 9.86 11.72 -1.06
CA GLN A 90 8.51 12.10 -0.66
C GLN A 90 8.04 11.31 0.57
N LEU A 91 8.29 10.00 0.60
CA LEU A 91 7.97 9.15 1.76
C LEU A 91 8.74 9.55 3.00
N LYS A 92 10.02 9.93 2.87
CA LYS A 92 10.81 10.45 4.00
C LYS A 92 10.21 11.74 4.57
N LYS A 93 9.91 12.72 3.71
CA LYS A 93 9.27 13.98 4.14
C LYS A 93 7.91 13.74 4.81
N ALA A 94 7.11 12.82 4.27
CA ALA A 94 5.83 12.47 4.87
C ALA A 94 6.00 11.83 6.26
N ASN A 95 6.99 10.94 6.43
CA ASN A 95 7.30 10.36 7.74
C ASN A 95 7.80 11.41 8.74
N GLU A 96 8.68 12.31 8.31
CA GLU A 96 9.16 13.41 9.16
C GLU A 96 7.99 14.29 9.64
N GLN A 97 7.05 14.60 8.74
CA GLN A 97 5.83 15.33 9.10
C GLN A 97 4.96 14.55 10.10
N LEU A 98 4.75 13.25 9.85
CA LEU A 98 3.95 12.41 10.75
C LEU A 98 4.58 12.29 12.14
N VAL A 99 5.91 12.22 12.24
CA VAL A 99 6.63 12.21 13.52
C VAL A 99 6.43 13.54 14.24
N HIS A 100 6.61 14.67 13.56
CA HIS A 100 6.39 15.99 14.13
C HIS A 100 4.95 16.17 14.63
N ASP A 101 3.96 15.73 13.86
CA ASP A 101 2.56 15.78 14.27
C ASP A 101 2.29 14.87 15.49
N ASN A 102 2.95 13.72 15.56
CA ASN A 102 2.86 12.82 16.72
C ASN A 102 3.42 13.46 17.99
N ASP A 103 4.55 14.17 17.88
CA ASP A 103 5.17 14.88 19.00
C ASP A 103 4.24 15.97 19.52
N ILE A 104 3.64 16.77 18.63
CA ILE A 104 2.64 17.79 19.00
C ILE A 104 1.43 17.15 19.69
N LEU A 105 0.89 16.08 19.13
CA LEU A 105 -0.27 15.38 19.70
C LEU A 105 0.07 14.82 21.08
N THR A 106 1.27 14.29 21.26
CA THR A 106 1.76 13.76 22.55
C THR A 106 1.85 14.87 23.60
N ASP A 107 2.38 16.03 23.23
CA ASP A 107 2.46 17.17 24.14
C ASP A 107 1.08 17.73 24.49
N GLN A 108 0.16 17.79 23.52
CA GLN A 108 -1.24 18.15 23.79
C GLN A 108 -1.90 17.15 24.74
N LEU A 109 -1.62 15.85 24.59
CA LEU A 109 -2.16 14.82 25.47
C LEU A 109 -1.66 15.01 26.91
N LYS A 110 -0.37 15.25 27.11
CA LYS A 110 0.20 15.55 28.44
C LYS A 110 -0.47 16.75 29.09
N VAL A 111 -0.65 17.84 28.35
CA VAL A 111 -1.35 19.03 28.86
C VAL A 111 -2.79 18.70 29.27
N LYS A 112 -3.47 17.83 28.53
CA LYS A 112 -4.83 17.37 28.90
C LYS A 112 -4.83 16.49 30.13
N ASP A 113 -3.87 15.59 30.26
CA ASP A 113 -3.72 14.75 31.45
C ASP A 113 -3.45 15.61 32.70
N ASP A 114 -2.61 16.64 32.59
CA ASP A 114 -2.37 17.59 33.68
C ASP A 114 -3.65 18.37 34.06
N GLN A 115 -4.43 18.80 33.06
CA GLN A 115 -5.72 19.45 33.30
C GLN A 115 -6.72 18.53 34.02
N ILE A 116 -6.76 17.24 33.63
CA ILE A 116 -7.61 16.24 34.26
C ILE A 116 -7.16 16.00 35.71
N ALA A 117 -5.85 15.87 35.95
CA ALA A 117 -5.31 15.71 37.29
C ALA A 117 -5.65 16.90 38.19
N ALA A 118 -5.52 18.13 37.69
CA ALA A 118 -5.91 19.34 38.42
C ALA A 118 -7.42 19.39 38.71
N ALA A 119 -8.26 19.00 37.74
CA ALA A 119 -9.71 18.94 37.92
C ALA A 119 -10.11 17.91 38.99
N HIS A 120 -9.45 16.74 39.03
CA HIS A 120 -9.67 15.74 40.08
C HIS A 120 -9.28 16.26 41.45
N GLN A 121 -8.12 16.93 41.58
CA GLN A 121 -7.73 17.53 42.86
C GLN A 121 -8.75 18.57 43.35
N LEU A 122 -9.27 19.41 42.44
CA LEU A 122 -10.29 20.39 42.77
C LEU A 122 -11.60 19.72 43.20
N ALA A 123 -12.02 18.67 42.49
CA ALA A 123 -13.21 17.90 42.83
C ALA A 123 -13.08 17.26 44.22
N ASP A 124 -11.93 16.67 44.53
CA ASP A 124 -11.65 16.09 45.85
C ASP A 124 -11.69 17.15 46.96
N GLN A 125 -11.15 18.35 46.70
CA GLN A 125 -11.23 19.47 47.64
C GLN A 125 -12.68 19.92 47.84
N ALA A 126 -13.44 20.08 46.76
CA ALA A 126 -14.85 20.47 46.83
C ALA A 126 -15.68 19.42 47.60
N GLN A 127 -15.48 18.14 47.35
CA GLN A 127 -16.13 17.06 48.08
C GLN A 127 -15.77 17.08 49.58
N LYS A 128 -14.49 17.24 49.92
CA LYS A 128 -14.06 17.35 51.33
C LYS A 128 -14.68 18.55 52.02
N LEU A 129 -14.73 19.71 51.36
CA LEU A 129 -15.37 20.91 51.88
C LEU A 129 -16.88 20.72 52.05
N HIS A 130 -17.55 20.11 51.08
CA HIS A 130 -18.98 19.81 51.14
C HIS A 130 -19.30 18.89 52.32
N LEU A 131 -18.59 17.77 52.45
CA LEU A 131 -18.74 16.85 53.59
C LEU A 131 -18.43 17.53 54.93
N GLY A 132 -17.46 18.45 54.97
CA GLY A 132 -17.14 19.24 56.16
C GLY A 132 -18.28 20.18 56.55
N LEU A 133 -18.84 20.90 55.58
CA LEU A 133 -19.99 21.78 55.75
C LEU A 133 -21.23 21.00 56.18
N GLU A 134 -21.55 19.88 55.53
CA GLU A 134 -22.66 19.01 55.92
C GLU A 134 -22.55 18.54 57.37
N LYS A 135 -21.36 18.11 57.80
CA LYS A 135 -21.10 17.72 59.20
C LYS A 135 -21.29 18.89 60.15
N GLN A 136 -20.80 20.08 59.81
CA GLN A 136 -20.94 21.27 60.64
C GLN A 136 -22.40 21.72 60.74
N VAL A 137 -23.12 21.75 59.62
CA VAL A 137 -24.55 22.05 59.60
C VAL A 137 -25.29 21.05 60.47
N LYS A 138 -25.07 19.74 60.29
CA LYS A 138 -25.71 18.69 61.09
C LYS A 138 -25.42 18.82 62.60
N ALA A 139 -24.22 19.27 62.97
CA ALA A 139 -23.86 19.53 64.37
C ALA A 139 -24.56 20.78 64.94
N LEU A 140 -24.76 21.82 64.12
CA LEU A 140 -25.41 23.07 64.52
C LEU A 140 -26.94 22.97 64.53
N THR A 141 -27.53 22.27 63.57
CA THR A 141 -28.99 22.05 63.49
C THR A 141 -29.46 20.86 64.32
N GLY A 142 -28.52 20.06 64.86
CA GLY A 142 -28.76 18.99 65.83
C GLY A 142 -29.94 18.11 65.47
N ASP A 143 -29.74 17.14 64.57
CA ASP A 143 -30.72 16.12 64.13
C ASP A 143 -32.19 16.51 64.32
N THR A 144 -32.60 17.67 63.78
CA THR A 144 -34.00 18.08 63.75
C THR A 144 -34.69 17.33 62.63
N ASN A 145 -34.81 16.02 62.81
CA ASN A 145 -35.78 15.19 62.11
C ASN A 145 -37.19 15.57 62.60
N LYS A 146 -37.72 16.68 62.07
CA LYS A 146 -39.15 16.86 61.88
C LYS A 146 -39.37 17.16 60.40
N PRO A 147 -40.03 16.28 59.64
CA PRO A 147 -40.49 16.63 58.32
C PRO A 147 -41.59 17.67 58.50
N VAL A 148 -41.33 18.92 58.12
CA VAL A 148 -42.41 19.88 57.87
C VAL A 148 -43.02 19.45 56.54
N VAL A 149 -44.05 18.60 56.66
CA VAL A 149 -45.03 18.37 55.61
C VAL A 149 -45.95 19.59 55.64
N ASP A 150 -45.68 20.57 54.78
CA ASP A 150 -46.71 21.51 54.38
C ASP A 150 -47.53 20.85 53.27
N GLY A 151 -48.61 20.21 53.70
CA GLY A 151 -49.65 19.74 52.81
C GLY A 151 -50.51 20.90 52.36
N GLU A 152 -50.58 21.13 51.04
CA GLU A 152 -51.79 21.64 50.43
C GLU A 152 -52.10 20.80 49.19
N SER A 153 -53.14 19.99 49.33
CA SER A 153 -53.78 19.23 48.26
C SER A 153 -54.78 20.14 47.58
N SER A 154 -54.66 20.35 46.27
CA SER A 154 -55.84 20.49 45.41
C SER A 154 -55.49 20.12 43.97
N ASP A 155 -56.11 19.01 43.56
CA ASP A 155 -56.30 18.52 42.20
C ASP A 155 -56.60 19.62 41.18
N ILE A 156 -55.97 19.60 39.99
CA ILE A 156 -56.68 19.86 38.72
C ILE A 156 -56.02 19.11 37.53
N THR A 157 -56.79 18.14 37.00
CA THR A 157 -56.95 17.66 35.60
C THR A 157 -55.87 16.90 34.81
N ASN A 158 -56.18 15.61 34.58
CA ASN A 158 -56.32 14.93 33.28
C ASN A 158 -55.59 15.51 32.05
N SER A 159 -54.62 14.76 31.52
CA SER A 159 -54.82 13.98 30.30
C SER A 159 -53.58 13.16 29.91
N SER A 160 -53.82 11.85 29.78
CA SER A 160 -53.40 11.02 28.65
C SER A 160 -51.93 10.60 28.46
N ILE A 161 -51.77 9.28 28.64
CA ILE A 161 -51.01 8.32 27.81
C ILE A 161 -49.69 7.76 28.40
N ASP A 162 -49.88 6.64 29.09
CA ASP A 162 -49.20 5.33 29.04
C ASP A 162 -47.72 5.13 29.48
N GLN A 163 -47.64 4.48 30.65
CA GLN A 163 -46.73 3.41 31.10
C GLN A 163 -46.47 2.34 30.00
N GLN A 164 -45.47 1.46 29.95
CA GLN A 164 -44.38 0.92 30.79
C GLN A 164 -43.53 0.05 29.81
N THR A 165 -42.19 0.10 29.79
CA THR A 165 -41.20 -0.88 30.37
C THR A 165 -41.40 -2.40 30.02
N PRO A 166 -40.35 -3.25 30.11
CA PRO A 166 -39.83 -4.09 29.02
C PRO A 166 -40.02 -5.61 29.22
N ALA A 167 -39.86 -6.43 28.18
CA ALA A 167 -39.30 -7.79 28.27
C ALA A 167 -39.18 -8.49 26.90
N ASP A 168 -38.12 -9.29 26.79
CA ASP A 168 -37.95 -10.48 25.96
C ASP A 168 -37.76 -10.36 24.44
N GLY A 169 -36.53 -10.68 24.00
CA GLY A 169 -36.20 -11.09 22.63
C GLY A 169 -36.77 -12.48 22.30
N PRO A 170 -36.61 -12.97 21.05
CA PRO A 170 -35.28 -13.40 20.65
C PRO A 170 -34.92 -13.19 19.15
N THR A 171 -33.61 -13.33 18.89
CA THR A 171 -32.99 -13.79 17.64
C THR A 171 -33.36 -13.09 16.33
N ASP A 172 -32.42 -12.25 15.84
CA ASP A 172 -32.05 -12.30 14.42
C ASP A 172 -30.57 -11.92 14.23
N GLN A 173 -29.77 -12.96 13.96
CA GLN A 173 -28.39 -12.81 13.53
C GLN A 173 -28.38 -12.30 12.08
N LYS A 174 -28.00 -11.05 11.85
CA LYS A 174 -27.53 -10.59 10.53
C LYS A 174 -26.08 -10.15 10.63
N LYS A 175 -25.19 -11.08 10.24
CA LYS A 175 -23.77 -10.83 9.95
C LYS A 175 -23.69 -9.84 8.78
N ALA A 176 -23.36 -8.58 9.05
CA ALA A 176 -22.93 -7.64 8.02
C ALA A 176 -21.42 -7.77 7.83
N THR A 177 -21.04 -8.52 6.81
CA THR A 177 -19.64 -8.72 6.38
C THR A 177 -19.05 -7.38 5.93
N ARG A 178 -18.09 -6.83 6.68
CA ARG A 178 -17.23 -5.74 6.22
C ARG A 178 -16.38 -6.25 5.05
N LYS A 179 -16.60 -5.72 3.85
CA LYS A 179 -15.69 -5.90 2.72
C LYS A 179 -14.46 -4.99 2.90
N PRO A 180 -13.23 -5.46 2.71
CA PRO A 180 -12.04 -4.63 2.79
C PRO A 180 -11.91 -3.72 1.56
N TRP A 181 -11.47 -2.48 1.77
CA TRP A 181 -11.38 -1.38 0.81
C TRP A 181 -10.30 -1.52 -0.29
N TRP A 182 -9.70 -2.69 -0.50
CA TRP A 182 -8.55 -2.85 -1.40
C TRP A 182 -8.89 -3.24 -2.85
N HIS A 183 -9.98 -2.71 -3.39
CA HIS A 183 -10.29 -2.80 -4.82
C HIS A 183 -10.91 -1.51 -5.32
N ILE A 184 -10.11 -0.45 -5.39
CA ILE A 184 -10.31 0.63 -6.35
C ILE A 184 -8.93 0.98 -6.92
N PHE A 185 -8.89 0.99 -8.24
CA PHE A 185 -7.77 1.31 -9.13
C PHE A 185 -7.16 2.68 -8.84
#